data_AF-A0A3R6AN85-F1
#
_entry.id   AF-A0A3R6AN85-F1
#
_cell.length_a   1.000
_cell.length_b   1.000
_cell.length_c   1.000
_cell.angle_alpha   90.00
_cell.angle_beta   90.00
_cell.angle_gamma   90.00
#
_symmetry.space_group_name_H-M   'P 1'
#
loop_
_entity.id
_entity.type
_entity.pdbx_description
1 polymer ?
#
loop_
_entity_poly.entity_id
_entity_poly.type
_entity_poly.pdbx_seq_one_letter_code
_entity_poly.pdbx_strand_id
1 'polypeptide(L)'
;MISNCGHDENGRYSGGKAGDQTGTEWQVINWYSRPWKCVLRHPNAKVRAMIASMAKAAAVNNKIGYCQSHRGTFWTNLADSNFDPAQITVACEADCSSGVAAIVKGAGYRLGIDALKKVSTACYTGNLRAALKAAGFEVLTENKYLTSDAYLLAGDILLNDGAHTATNLTDGAKSSGAGASNTTPVKSNTKVDVAHGFNKSLAGTYKVTASGLNLRAGAGTGKSILVVMNHDEKVQCYGYYNDCNGVKWLYVVYKNIVGYASSKYLSK
;
A
#
# COMPACT_ATOMS: atom_id res chain seq x y z
N MET A 1 -4.25 -6.16 6.49
CA MET A 1 -3.94 -6.32 5.04
C MET A 1 -2.48 -6.03 4.80
N ILE A 2 -1.89 -6.61 3.76
CA ILE A 2 -0.48 -6.41 3.39
C ILE A 2 -0.35 -6.14 1.89
N SER A 3 0.67 -5.36 1.51
CA SER A 3 1.16 -5.22 0.15
C SER A 3 2.21 -6.31 -0.07
N ASN A 4 1.92 -7.22 -0.99
CA ASN A 4 2.68 -8.45 -1.21
C ASN A 4 2.95 -8.64 -2.70
N CYS A 5 4.21 -8.85 -3.06
CA CYS A 5 4.62 -9.26 -4.40
C CYS A 5 5.48 -10.53 -4.32
N GLY A 6 5.17 -11.55 -5.11
CA GLY A 6 5.78 -12.87 -4.92
C GLY A 6 5.99 -13.72 -6.16
N HIS A 7 5.37 -13.38 -7.29
CA HIS A 7 5.44 -14.18 -8.52
C HIS A 7 5.06 -13.33 -9.73
N ASP A 8 5.54 -13.70 -10.90
CA ASP A 8 5.16 -13.16 -12.21
C ASP A 8 3.83 -13.78 -12.69
N GLU A 9 3.33 -13.37 -13.87
CA GLU A 9 2.06 -13.84 -14.43
C GLU A 9 1.97 -15.35 -14.66
N ASN A 10 3.12 -16.04 -14.72
CA ASN A 10 3.23 -17.48 -14.92
C ASN A 10 3.42 -18.24 -13.60
N GLY A 11 3.35 -17.55 -12.45
CA GLY A 11 3.61 -18.14 -11.14
C GLY A 11 5.09 -18.45 -10.89
N ARG A 12 5.99 -17.83 -11.66
CA ARG A 12 7.45 -17.99 -11.56
C ARG A 12 8.07 -16.75 -10.94
N TYR A 13 9.38 -16.77 -10.74
CA TYR A 13 10.10 -15.63 -10.17
C TYR A 13 10.80 -14.74 -11.21
N SER A 14 10.80 -15.15 -12.47
CA SER A 14 11.46 -14.46 -13.58
C SER A 14 11.04 -15.05 -14.92
N GLY A 15 11.23 -14.26 -15.98
CA GLY A 15 10.91 -14.62 -17.37
C GLY A 15 9.52 -14.13 -17.82
N GLY A 16 8.76 -13.54 -16.91
CA GLY A 16 7.51 -12.85 -17.19
C GLY A 16 7.67 -11.54 -17.97
N LYS A 17 6.53 -10.95 -18.31
CA LYS A 17 6.46 -9.63 -18.95
C LYS A 17 6.54 -8.52 -17.89
N ALA A 18 7.11 -7.37 -18.25
CA ALA A 18 7.14 -6.22 -17.35
C ALA A 18 5.75 -5.62 -17.06
N GLY A 19 5.56 -5.14 -15.84
CA GLY A 19 4.26 -4.69 -15.30
C GLY A 19 3.46 -5.85 -14.69
N ASP A 20 2.32 -5.59 -14.07
CA ASP A 20 1.45 -6.64 -13.54
C ASP A 20 0.37 -6.99 -14.59
N GLN A 21 0.41 -8.21 -15.10
CA GLN A 21 -0.55 -8.70 -16.09
C GLN A 21 -1.78 -9.33 -15.46
N THR A 22 -1.69 -9.79 -14.21
CA THR A 22 -2.75 -10.59 -13.56
C THR A 22 -3.51 -9.81 -12.49
N GLY A 23 -2.96 -8.69 -12.03
CA GLY A 23 -3.35 -8.00 -10.80
C GLY A 23 -2.95 -8.77 -9.55
N THR A 24 -2.04 -9.74 -9.65
CA THR A 24 -1.62 -10.61 -8.53
C THR A 24 -0.11 -10.64 -8.31
N GLU A 25 0.66 -10.03 -9.20
CA GLU A 25 2.12 -10.05 -9.14
C GLU A 25 2.64 -9.11 -8.05
N TRP A 26 2.01 -7.94 -7.91
CA TRP A 26 2.08 -7.11 -6.72
C TRP A 26 0.68 -6.67 -6.32
N GLN A 27 0.18 -7.18 -5.20
CA GLN A 27 -1.21 -7.00 -4.81
C GLN A 27 -1.39 -6.72 -3.33
N VAL A 28 -2.53 -6.12 -3.01
CA VAL A 28 -3.02 -5.98 -1.64
C VAL A 28 -3.83 -7.22 -1.28
N ILE A 29 -3.39 -7.96 -0.27
CA ILE A 29 -4.05 -9.17 0.21
C ILE A 29 -4.29 -9.13 1.72
N ASN A 30 -5.10 -10.08 2.21
CA ASN A 30 -5.22 -10.31 3.64
C ASN A 30 -3.86 -10.66 4.24
N TRP A 31 -3.67 -10.28 5.50
CA TRP A 31 -2.51 -10.75 6.23
C TRP A 31 -2.57 -12.28 6.29
N TYR A 32 -1.42 -12.92 6.15
CA TYR A 32 -1.32 -14.35 6.24
C TYR A 32 -0.06 -14.74 7.00
N SER A 33 -0.16 -15.86 7.72
CA SER A 33 0.94 -16.37 8.51
C SER A 33 1.99 -17.00 7.59
N ARG A 34 3.23 -16.58 7.78
CA ARG A 34 4.45 -17.23 7.28
C ARG A 34 5.40 -17.37 8.47
N PRO A 35 6.52 -18.10 8.34
CA PRO A 35 7.56 -18.11 9.37
C PRO A 35 8.33 -16.77 9.39
N TRP A 36 7.60 -15.65 9.57
CA TRP A 36 8.13 -14.31 9.75
C TRP A 36 9.12 -14.34 10.91
N LYS A 37 10.34 -13.87 10.64
CA LYS A 37 11.45 -13.90 11.60
C LYS A 37 11.58 -12.58 12.36
N CYS A 38 11.10 -11.49 11.77
CA CYS A 38 10.95 -10.21 12.46
C CYS A 38 9.93 -9.32 11.77
N VAL A 39 9.49 -8.30 12.51
CA VAL A 39 8.83 -7.11 11.97
C VAL A 39 9.78 -5.93 12.14
N LEU A 40 10.01 -5.18 11.06
CA LEU A 40 10.81 -3.96 11.10
C LEU A 40 9.86 -2.77 11.16
N ARG A 41 9.91 -2.03 12.26
CA ARG A 41 9.02 -0.90 12.54
C ARG A 41 9.80 0.39 12.65
N HIS A 42 9.47 1.38 11.83
CA HIS A 42 10.04 2.71 12.00
C HIS A 42 9.32 3.46 13.14
N PRO A 43 10.03 4.11 14.08
CA PRO A 43 9.39 4.77 15.24
C PRO A 43 8.54 5.99 14.83
N ASN A 44 8.94 6.72 13.78
CA ASN A 44 8.18 7.85 13.26
C ASN A 44 6.91 7.43 12.49
N ALA A 45 5.74 7.84 12.98
CA ALA A 45 4.44 7.55 12.37
C ALA A 45 4.26 8.11 10.95
N LYS A 46 4.89 9.25 10.62
CA LYS A 46 4.82 9.81 9.26
C LYS A 46 5.57 8.95 8.25
N VAL A 47 6.70 8.36 8.67
CA VAL A 47 7.46 7.40 7.83
C VAL A 47 6.63 6.16 7.57
N ARG A 48 6.04 5.59 8.63
CA ARG A 48 5.14 4.44 8.54
C ARG A 48 3.97 4.69 7.59
N ALA A 49 3.28 5.83 7.74
CA ALA A 49 2.17 6.20 6.86
C ALA A 49 2.61 6.36 5.40
N MET A 50 3.78 6.97 5.15
CA MET A 50 4.33 7.11 3.79
C MET A 50 4.66 5.76 3.16
N ILE A 51 5.33 4.87 3.90
CA ILE A 51 5.66 3.52 3.44
C ILE A 51 4.39 2.73 3.11
N ALA A 52 3.39 2.74 3.99
CA ALA A 52 2.12 2.05 3.76
C ALA A 52 1.40 2.60 2.53
N SER A 53 1.36 3.94 2.37
CA SER A 53 0.74 4.59 1.22
C SER A 53 1.43 4.22 -0.09
N MET A 54 2.76 4.29 -0.13
CA MET A 54 3.55 3.94 -1.31
C MET A 54 3.45 2.45 -1.64
N ALA A 55 3.55 1.56 -0.64
CA ALA A 55 3.41 0.12 -0.85
C ALA A 55 2.03 -0.27 -1.38
N LYS A 56 0.99 0.42 -0.94
CA LYS A 56 -0.36 0.26 -1.47
C LYS A 56 -0.49 0.79 -2.89
N ALA A 57 0.06 1.98 -3.17
CA ALA A 57 0.07 2.57 -4.50
C ALA A 57 0.79 1.67 -5.52
N ALA A 58 1.89 1.05 -5.10
CA ALA A 58 2.61 0.07 -5.92
C ALA A 58 1.72 -1.14 -6.23
N ALA A 59 1.12 -1.73 -5.20
CA ALA A 59 0.28 -2.92 -5.29
C ALA A 59 -1.06 -2.76 -6.02
N VAL A 60 -1.43 -1.54 -6.44
CA VAL A 60 -2.64 -1.29 -7.24
C VAL A 60 -2.33 -0.69 -8.61
N ASN A 61 -1.04 -0.51 -8.93
CA ASN A 61 -0.60 0.01 -10.22
C ASN A 61 -0.09 -1.14 -11.10
N ASN A 62 -0.88 -1.51 -12.10
CA ASN A 62 -0.55 -2.59 -13.02
C ASN A 62 0.69 -2.33 -13.91
N LYS A 63 1.34 -1.17 -13.79
CA LYS A 63 2.66 -0.93 -14.39
C LYS A 63 3.81 -1.48 -13.56
N ILE A 64 3.55 -2.03 -12.39
CA ILE A 64 4.58 -2.53 -11.47
C ILE A 64 4.32 -4.02 -11.25
N GLY A 65 5.13 -4.85 -11.90
CA GLY A 65 5.05 -6.31 -11.82
C GLY A 65 6.15 -6.92 -10.97
N TYR A 66 6.28 -8.24 -11.07
CA TYR A 66 7.27 -9.02 -10.33
C TYR A 66 8.28 -9.71 -11.25
N CYS A 67 9.58 -9.48 -11.02
CA CYS A 67 10.64 -10.25 -11.64
C CYS A 67 11.96 -10.09 -10.89
N GLN A 68 12.63 -11.20 -10.57
CA GLN A 68 13.94 -11.18 -9.92
C GLN A 68 15.07 -10.73 -10.87
N SER A 69 15.00 -11.06 -12.16
CA SER A 69 16.06 -10.69 -13.11
C SER A 69 16.08 -9.20 -13.45
N HIS A 70 14.91 -8.53 -13.43
CA HIS A 70 14.77 -7.11 -13.75
C HIS A 70 14.31 -6.27 -12.55
N ARG A 71 14.53 -6.79 -11.33
CA ARG A 71 14.09 -6.27 -10.04
C ARG A 71 14.46 -4.80 -9.72
N GLY A 72 15.36 -4.21 -10.51
CA GLY A 72 15.84 -2.84 -10.36
C GLY A 72 15.03 -1.81 -11.16
N THR A 73 14.26 -2.24 -12.16
CA THR A 73 13.53 -1.31 -13.06
C THR A 73 12.45 -0.52 -12.32
N PHE A 74 11.85 -1.08 -11.26
CA PHE A 74 10.93 -0.34 -10.40
C PHE A 74 11.58 0.91 -9.78
N TRP A 75 12.82 0.82 -9.26
CA TRP A 75 13.49 1.97 -8.66
C TRP A 75 13.75 3.08 -9.69
N THR A 76 14.21 2.73 -10.89
CA THR A 76 14.44 3.70 -11.96
C THR A 76 13.16 4.50 -12.25
N ASN A 77 12.06 3.79 -12.49
CA ASN A 77 10.78 4.43 -12.79
C ASN A 77 10.20 5.17 -11.58
N LEU A 78 10.44 4.68 -10.36
CA LEU A 78 10.03 5.36 -9.14
C LEU A 78 10.76 6.71 -8.98
N ALA A 79 12.07 6.76 -9.26
CA ALA A 79 12.85 7.98 -9.20
C ALA A 79 12.37 9.03 -10.23
N ASP A 80 12.06 8.58 -11.44
CA ASP A 80 11.51 9.43 -12.51
C ASP A 80 10.08 9.91 -12.22
N SER A 81 9.37 9.20 -11.33
CA SER A 81 7.96 9.46 -10.97
C SER A 81 7.82 10.18 -9.63
N ASN A 82 8.74 11.10 -9.31
CA ASN A 82 8.74 11.88 -8.06
C ASN A 82 8.69 11.01 -6.79
N PHE A 83 9.24 9.79 -6.86
CA PHE A 83 9.19 8.77 -5.81
C PHE A 83 7.77 8.35 -5.41
N ASP A 84 6.79 8.52 -6.31
CA ASP A 84 5.39 8.18 -6.09
C ASP A 84 4.97 7.01 -7.00
N PRO A 85 4.74 5.80 -6.46
CA PRO A 85 4.45 4.62 -7.28
C PRO A 85 3.22 4.77 -8.17
N ALA A 86 2.26 5.61 -7.79
CA ALA A 86 1.06 5.84 -8.58
C ALA A 86 1.25 6.89 -9.71
N GLN A 87 2.43 7.49 -9.83
CA GLN A 87 2.83 8.29 -10.99
C GLN A 87 3.60 7.46 -12.04
N ILE A 88 3.95 6.21 -11.74
CA ILE A 88 4.62 5.31 -12.68
C ILE A 88 3.67 4.92 -13.81
N THR A 89 4.03 5.28 -15.04
CA THR A 89 3.27 4.97 -16.26
C THR A 89 3.95 3.95 -17.17
N VAL A 90 5.26 3.73 -16.99
CA VAL A 90 6.08 2.77 -17.74
C VAL A 90 6.12 1.45 -16.99
N ALA A 91 5.96 0.35 -17.73
CA ALA A 91 6.00 -0.99 -17.15
C ALA A 91 7.38 -1.28 -16.54
N CYS A 92 7.39 -1.77 -15.30
CA CYS A 92 8.59 -2.01 -14.53
C CYS A 92 8.35 -3.18 -13.57
N GLU A 93 9.44 -3.65 -12.95
CA GLU A 93 9.46 -4.88 -12.18
C GLU A 93 10.30 -4.68 -10.91
N ALA A 94 9.86 -5.34 -9.84
CA ALA A 94 10.59 -5.50 -8.60
C ALA A 94 10.56 -6.97 -8.16
N ASP A 95 11.29 -7.31 -7.12
CA ASP A 95 10.92 -8.46 -6.28
C ASP A 95 10.51 -7.99 -4.89
N CYS A 96 10.17 -8.93 -4.01
CA CYS A 96 9.74 -8.64 -2.64
C CYS A 96 10.68 -7.67 -1.91
N SER A 97 11.98 -7.95 -1.96
CA SER A 97 12.99 -7.19 -1.24
C SER A 97 13.43 -5.90 -1.93
N SER A 98 13.59 -5.89 -3.26
CA SER A 98 13.93 -4.65 -3.98
C SER A 98 12.75 -3.69 -3.97
N GLY A 99 11.53 -4.20 -4.06
CA GLY A 99 10.29 -3.44 -3.99
C GLY A 99 10.14 -2.74 -2.63
N VAL A 100 10.26 -3.48 -1.53
CA VAL A 100 10.24 -2.90 -0.18
C VAL A 100 11.38 -1.90 0.02
N ALA A 101 12.61 -2.23 -0.38
CA ALA A 101 13.75 -1.34 -0.23
C ALA A 101 13.59 -0.04 -1.04
N ALA A 102 13.08 -0.13 -2.27
CA ALA A 102 12.77 1.02 -3.11
C ALA A 102 11.67 1.91 -2.50
N ILE A 103 10.62 1.32 -1.91
CA ILE A 103 9.58 2.06 -1.19
C ILE A 103 10.16 2.80 0.01
N VAL A 104 10.98 2.14 0.84
CA VAL A 104 11.61 2.78 2.01
C VAL A 104 12.52 3.92 1.57
N LYS A 105 13.36 3.67 0.56
CA LYS A 105 14.26 4.69 -0.01
C LYS A 105 13.48 5.88 -0.56
N GLY A 106 12.43 5.62 -1.35
CA GLY A 106 11.56 6.64 -1.93
C GLY A 106 10.82 7.45 -0.86
N ALA A 107 10.35 6.81 0.22
CA ALA A 107 9.80 7.52 1.38
C ALA A 107 10.83 8.47 2.01
N GLY A 108 12.10 8.07 2.04
CA GLY A 108 13.23 8.92 2.42
C GLY A 108 13.36 10.18 1.57
N TYR A 109 13.21 10.07 0.25
CA TYR A 109 13.20 11.23 -0.64
C TYR A 109 11.96 12.11 -0.42
N ARG A 110 10.76 11.54 -0.32
CA ARG A 110 9.51 12.29 -0.12
C ARG A 110 9.42 13.01 1.21
N LEU A 111 10.08 12.49 2.24
CA LEU A 111 10.08 13.06 3.59
C LEU A 111 11.37 13.82 3.93
N GLY A 112 12.38 13.81 3.05
CA GLY A 112 13.67 14.45 3.30
C GLY A 112 14.52 13.77 4.39
N ILE A 113 14.41 12.44 4.57
CA ILE A 113 15.09 11.69 5.63
C ILE A 113 16.29 10.92 5.06
N ASP A 114 17.50 11.40 5.34
CA ASP A 114 18.74 10.85 4.74
C ASP A 114 19.04 9.40 5.12
N ALA A 115 18.71 8.99 6.34
CA ALA A 115 18.89 7.60 6.77
C ALA A 115 18.12 6.61 5.87
N LEU A 116 16.90 6.98 5.47
CA LEU A 116 16.08 6.17 4.56
C LEU A 116 16.62 6.22 3.11
N LYS A 117 17.12 7.37 2.65
CA LYS A 117 17.72 7.52 1.30
C LYS A 117 18.94 6.62 1.08
N LYS A 118 19.63 6.24 2.16
CA LYS A 118 20.81 5.34 2.15
C LYS A 118 20.46 3.86 2.02
N VAL A 119 19.18 3.47 2.15
CA VAL A 119 18.75 2.09 1.94
C VAL A 119 19.07 1.68 0.50
N SER A 120 19.77 0.56 0.33
CA SER A 120 20.12 0.04 -1.00
C SER A 120 18.91 -0.61 -1.65
N THR A 121 18.60 -0.23 -2.89
CA THR A 121 17.54 -0.86 -3.69
C THR A 121 17.94 -2.27 -4.18
N ALA A 122 19.21 -2.64 -4.04
CA ALA A 122 19.71 -3.99 -4.30
C ALA A 122 19.56 -4.94 -3.11
N CYS A 123 18.98 -4.49 -1.99
CA CYS A 123 18.72 -5.36 -0.84
C CYS A 123 17.99 -6.64 -1.24
N TYR A 124 18.38 -7.74 -0.62
CA TYR A 124 17.67 -9.02 -0.68
C TYR A 124 17.22 -9.40 0.75
N THR A 125 16.35 -10.38 0.87
CA THR A 125 15.74 -10.75 2.18
C THR A 125 16.77 -11.14 3.25
N GLY A 126 17.99 -11.54 2.89
CA GLY A 126 19.07 -11.86 3.85
C GLY A 126 19.81 -10.65 4.41
N ASN A 127 19.79 -9.48 3.75
CA ASN A 127 20.45 -8.27 4.24
C ASN A 127 19.47 -7.11 4.57
N LEU A 128 18.19 -7.26 4.20
CA LEU A 128 17.17 -6.22 4.39
C LEU A 128 17.00 -5.83 5.85
N ARG A 129 17.06 -6.79 6.78
CA ARG A 129 17.00 -6.53 8.23
C ARG A 129 18.08 -5.55 8.68
N ALA A 130 19.33 -5.81 8.30
CA ALA A 130 20.47 -4.97 8.67
C ALA A 130 20.35 -3.58 8.04
N ALA A 131 19.96 -3.51 6.76
CA ALA A 131 19.78 -2.25 6.05
C ALA A 131 18.69 -1.37 6.68
N LEU A 132 17.53 -1.95 7.03
CA LEU A 132 16.44 -1.19 7.65
C LEU A 132 16.76 -0.82 9.10
N LYS A 133 17.44 -1.68 9.86
CA LYS A 133 17.94 -1.34 11.20
C LYS A 133 18.90 -0.14 11.13
N ALA A 134 19.83 -0.13 10.18
CA ALA A 134 20.73 1.01 9.95
C ALA A 134 19.98 2.29 9.52
N ALA A 135 18.81 2.14 8.89
CA ALA A 135 17.93 3.24 8.52
C ALA A 135 17.00 3.71 9.66
N GLY A 136 17.15 3.17 10.88
CA GLY A 136 16.41 3.62 12.07
C GLY A 136 15.16 2.79 12.41
N PHE A 137 14.99 1.61 11.81
CA PHE A 137 13.89 0.71 12.17
C PHE A 137 14.23 -0.11 13.41
N GLU A 138 13.24 -0.28 14.27
CA GLU A 138 13.25 -1.25 15.36
C GLU A 138 13.01 -2.66 14.81
N VAL A 139 13.71 -3.65 15.37
CA VAL A 139 13.53 -5.06 15.01
C VAL A 139 12.68 -5.74 16.08
N LEU A 140 11.43 -6.04 15.76
CA LEU A 140 10.48 -6.68 16.65
C LEU A 140 10.45 -8.19 16.37
N THR A 141 10.75 -9.01 17.38
CA THR A 141 10.82 -10.47 17.25
C THR A 141 9.90 -11.21 18.22
N GLU A 142 9.15 -10.48 19.05
CA GLU A 142 8.19 -11.10 19.96
C GLU A 142 7.06 -11.79 19.17
N ASN A 143 6.66 -13.00 19.60
CA ASN A 143 5.64 -13.81 18.92
C ASN A 143 4.35 -13.05 18.57
N LYS A 144 3.93 -12.12 19.43
CA LYS A 144 2.70 -11.32 19.24
C LYS A 144 2.67 -10.53 17.91
N TYR A 145 3.84 -10.21 17.35
CA TYR A 145 3.97 -9.52 16.06
C TYR A 145 4.11 -10.48 14.87
N LEU A 146 4.48 -11.74 15.11
CA LEU A 146 4.86 -12.69 14.06
C LEU A 146 3.72 -13.63 13.69
N THR A 147 2.79 -13.89 14.61
CA THR A 147 1.74 -14.90 14.45
C THR A 147 0.37 -14.33 14.07
N SER A 148 0.19 -13.01 14.13
CA SER A 148 -1.04 -12.32 13.71
C SER A 148 -0.78 -10.86 13.38
N ASP A 149 -1.71 -10.23 12.67
CA ASP A 149 -1.69 -8.78 12.42
C ASP A 149 -2.17 -7.93 13.60
N ALA A 150 -2.64 -8.54 14.69
CA ALA A 150 -3.32 -7.85 15.79
C ALA A 150 -2.48 -6.74 16.46
N TYR A 151 -1.14 -6.85 16.44
CA TYR A 151 -0.23 -5.86 17.04
C TYR A 151 0.62 -5.10 16.00
N LEU A 152 0.38 -5.33 14.72
CA LEU A 152 1.09 -4.65 13.65
C LEU A 152 0.59 -3.22 13.48
N LEU A 153 1.45 -2.37 12.94
CA LEU A 153 1.11 -1.02 12.51
C LEU A 153 1.23 -0.93 10.99
N ALA A 154 0.42 -0.09 10.36
CA ALA A 154 0.61 0.24 8.96
C ALA A 154 2.04 0.75 8.73
N GLY A 155 2.71 0.28 7.67
CA GLY A 155 4.09 0.61 7.35
C GLY A 155 5.13 -0.31 8.01
N ASP A 156 4.71 -1.23 8.87
CA ASP A 156 5.58 -2.30 9.34
C ASP A 156 6.02 -3.19 8.18
N ILE A 157 7.30 -3.57 8.17
CA ILE A 157 7.84 -4.50 7.18
C ILE A 157 7.90 -5.89 7.81
N LEU A 158 7.14 -6.83 7.25
CA LEU A 158 7.19 -8.25 7.59
C LEU A 158 8.38 -8.88 6.87
N LEU A 159 9.24 -9.59 7.60
CA LEU A 159 10.42 -10.20 7.01
C LEU A 159 10.60 -11.66 7.47
N ASN A 160 10.72 -12.55 6.49
CA ASN A 160 11.23 -13.91 6.65
C ASN A 160 12.60 -13.95 5.95
N ASP A 161 13.67 -13.80 6.72
CA ASP A 161 15.03 -13.66 6.19
C ASP A 161 15.38 -14.81 5.24
N GLY A 162 15.99 -14.46 4.12
CA GLY A 162 16.35 -15.40 3.06
C GLY A 162 15.17 -15.93 2.23
N ALA A 163 13.92 -15.53 2.49
CA ALA A 163 12.75 -16.09 1.81
C ALA A 163 11.75 -15.05 1.28
N HIS A 164 11.18 -14.19 2.13
CA HIS A 164 10.12 -13.27 1.69
C HIS A 164 10.00 -12.01 2.55
N THR A 165 9.47 -10.94 1.97
CA THR A 165 9.08 -9.74 2.71
C THR A 165 7.81 -9.11 2.14
N ALA A 166 7.05 -8.43 3.01
CA ALA A 166 5.84 -7.72 2.65
C ALA A 166 5.67 -6.48 3.54
N THR A 167 4.85 -5.52 3.10
CA THR A 167 4.53 -4.33 3.90
C THR A 167 3.14 -4.46 4.49
N ASN A 168 3.00 -4.34 5.80
CA ASN A 168 1.70 -4.27 6.47
C ASN A 168 1.02 -2.92 6.20
N LEU A 169 -0.28 -2.93 5.91
CA LEU A 169 -1.02 -1.75 5.45
C LEU A 169 -2.06 -1.25 6.46
N THR A 170 -2.28 -1.97 7.56
CA THR A 170 -3.36 -1.70 8.51
C THR A 170 -2.89 -1.84 9.94
N ASP A 171 -3.37 -0.96 10.81
CA ASP A 171 -3.16 -1.10 12.25
C ASP A 171 -3.97 -2.27 12.80
N GLY A 172 -3.33 -3.08 13.63
CA GLY A 172 -3.96 -4.22 14.29
C GLY A 172 -4.86 -3.77 15.43
N ALA A 173 -5.91 -4.56 15.69
CA ALA A 173 -6.92 -4.24 16.71
C ALA A 173 -6.38 -4.08 18.14
N LYS A 174 -5.18 -4.61 18.43
CA LYS A 174 -4.50 -4.54 19.72
C LYS A 174 -3.28 -3.61 19.71
N SER A 175 -3.06 -2.86 18.63
CA SER A 175 -1.99 -1.87 18.54
C SER A 175 -2.43 -0.58 19.27
N SER A 176 -1.97 -0.40 20.51
CA SER A 176 -2.31 0.75 21.35
C SER A 176 -1.46 2.00 21.03
N GLY A 177 -1.54 2.47 19.78
CA GLY A 177 -1.00 3.76 19.36
C GLY A 177 -2.09 4.59 18.69
N ALA A 178 -2.80 5.43 19.47
CA ALA A 178 -3.71 6.49 19.03
C ALA A 178 -4.42 6.24 17.68
N GLY A 179 -5.30 5.24 17.65
CA GLY A 179 -6.05 4.88 16.45
C GLY A 179 -6.60 3.48 16.54
N ALA A 180 -7.39 3.18 17.57
CA ALA A 180 -8.18 1.94 17.60
C ALA A 180 -9.02 1.88 16.32
N SER A 181 -8.59 1.04 15.38
CA SER A 181 -9.31 0.78 14.14
C SER A 181 -10.59 0.03 14.50
N ASN A 182 -11.71 0.75 14.53
CA ASN A 182 -13.05 0.16 14.55
C ASN A 182 -13.22 -0.71 13.29
N THR A 183 -12.95 -2.01 13.42
CA THR A 183 -13.25 -3.02 12.41
C THR A 183 -14.76 -3.04 12.17
N THR A 184 -15.17 -2.53 11.01
CA THR A 184 -16.53 -2.77 10.47
C THR A 184 -16.43 -3.93 9.47
N PRO A 185 -17.36 -4.89 9.47
CA PRO A 185 -17.30 -6.04 8.58
C PRO A 185 -17.43 -5.58 7.13
N VAL A 186 -16.40 -5.82 6.32
CA VAL A 186 -16.46 -5.62 4.86
C VAL A 186 -17.25 -6.77 4.27
N LYS A 187 -18.33 -6.47 3.53
CA LYS A 187 -18.92 -7.47 2.62
C LYS A 187 -18.08 -7.47 1.34
N SER A 188 -17.48 -8.63 1.05
CA SER A 188 -17.01 -9.12 -0.26
C SER A 188 -15.54 -8.92 -0.68
N ASN A 189 -15.03 -9.98 -1.33
CA ASN A 189 -13.74 -10.16 -2.01
C ASN A 189 -13.66 -9.38 -3.36
N THR A 190 -14.37 -8.25 -3.49
CA THR A 190 -14.52 -7.57 -4.78
C THR A 190 -13.31 -6.70 -5.13
N LYS A 191 -12.73 -6.95 -6.31
CA LYS A 191 -11.66 -6.13 -6.89
C LYS A 191 -12.14 -4.69 -7.10
N VAL A 192 -11.39 -3.75 -6.56
CA VAL A 192 -11.62 -2.31 -6.72
C VAL A 192 -11.01 -1.86 -8.06
N ASP A 193 -11.74 -1.06 -8.83
CA ASP A 193 -11.29 -0.46 -10.09
C ASP A 193 -10.02 0.38 -9.88
N VAL A 194 -9.16 0.38 -10.89
CA VAL A 194 -7.96 1.23 -10.91
C VAL A 194 -8.38 2.70 -11.07
N ALA A 195 -7.71 3.60 -10.34
CA ALA A 195 -7.92 5.03 -10.49
C ALA A 195 -7.06 5.54 -11.66
N HIS A 196 -7.67 6.24 -12.60
CA HIS A 196 -7.04 6.76 -13.80
C HIS A 196 -6.72 8.26 -13.71
N GLY A 197 -7.47 9.00 -12.88
CA GLY A 197 -7.27 10.43 -12.66
C GLY A 197 -6.50 10.72 -11.39
N PHE A 198 -5.64 11.74 -11.43
CA PHE A 198 -4.97 12.30 -10.27
C PHE A 198 -5.08 13.82 -10.28
N ASN A 199 -5.47 14.40 -9.15
CA ASN A 199 -5.42 15.83 -8.90
C ASN A 199 -5.07 16.09 -7.44
N LYS A 200 -3.89 16.67 -7.21
CA LYS A 200 -3.37 16.99 -5.88
C LYS A 200 -4.30 17.89 -5.05
N SER A 201 -5.09 18.77 -5.67
CA SER A 201 -6.02 19.62 -4.93
C SER A 201 -7.17 18.82 -4.28
N LEU A 202 -7.43 17.60 -4.77
CA LEU A 202 -8.41 16.68 -4.20
C LEU A 202 -7.83 15.81 -3.07
N ALA A 203 -6.52 15.89 -2.78
CA ALA A 203 -5.94 15.17 -1.67
C ALA A 203 -6.33 15.85 -0.34
N GLY A 204 -6.82 15.07 0.62
CA GLY A 204 -7.21 15.57 1.94
C GLY A 204 -8.18 14.63 2.65
N THR A 205 -8.52 15.00 3.88
CA THR A 205 -9.59 14.36 4.63
C THR A 205 -10.91 14.97 4.23
N TYR A 206 -11.93 14.15 4.02
CA TYR A 206 -13.28 14.57 3.69
C TYR A 206 -14.25 14.04 4.73
N LYS A 207 -15.35 14.77 4.94
CA LYS A 207 -16.48 14.40 5.78
C LYS A 207 -17.66 13.98 4.89
N VAL A 208 -18.33 12.90 5.23
CA VAL A 208 -19.56 12.46 4.55
C VAL A 208 -20.71 13.41 4.90
N THR A 209 -21.37 13.96 3.88
CA THR A 209 -22.50 14.91 4.04
C THR A 209 -23.87 14.26 3.83
N ALA A 210 -23.93 13.04 3.30
CA ALA A 210 -25.17 12.28 3.17
C ALA A 210 -25.49 11.51 4.45
N SER A 211 -26.77 11.16 4.66
CA SER A 211 -27.19 10.28 5.77
C SER A 211 -26.52 8.90 5.70
N GLY A 212 -26.31 8.40 4.48
CA GLY A 212 -25.51 7.22 4.17
C GLY A 212 -24.90 7.32 2.77
N LEU A 213 -23.59 7.09 2.67
CA LEU A 213 -22.84 7.14 1.42
C LEU A 213 -22.17 5.80 1.14
N ASN A 214 -22.50 5.19 0.01
CA ASN A 214 -21.88 3.94 -0.40
C ASN A 214 -20.44 4.16 -0.86
N LEU A 215 -19.50 3.45 -0.24
CA LEU A 215 -18.16 3.23 -0.79
C LEU A 215 -18.25 2.06 -1.77
N ARG A 216 -17.82 2.27 -3.01
CA ARG A 216 -18.01 1.31 -4.11
C ARG A 216 -16.70 0.78 -4.65
N ALA A 217 -16.75 -0.37 -5.30
CA ALA A 217 -15.62 -0.95 -6.00
C ALA A 217 -15.16 -0.11 -7.20
N GLY A 218 -15.98 0.81 -7.72
CA GLY A 218 -15.63 1.63 -8.87
C GLY A 218 -16.42 2.95 -8.92
N ALA A 219 -16.09 3.81 -9.88
CA ALA A 219 -16.85 5.01 -10.13
C ALA A 219 -18.22 4.68 -10.76
N GLY A 220 -19.28 5.19 -10.13
CA GLY A 220 -20.66 5.02 -10.61
C GLY A 220 -21.54 4.18 -9.68
N THR A 221 -22.85 4.42 -9.74
CA THR A 221 -23.84 3.77 -8.87
C THR A 221 -24.10 2.30 -9.22
N GLY A 222 -23.73 1.85 -10.42
CA GLY A 222 -23.81 0.44 -10.84
C GLY A 222 -22.68 -0.46 -10.30
N LYS A 223 -21.70 0.12 -9.59
CA LYS A 223 -20.56 -0.63 -9.04
C LYS A 223 -20.91 -1.26 -7.69
N SER A 224 -20.31 -2.42 -7.40
CA SER A 224 -20.52 -3.16 -6.15
C SER A 224 -20.29 -2.28 -4.92
N ILE A 225 -21.16 -2.40 -3.93
CA ILE A 225 -21.05 -1.69 -2.66
C ILE A 225 -20.13 -2.48 -1.75
N LEU A 226 -19.09 -1.82 -1.23
CA LEU A 226 -18.14 -2.41 -0.28
C LEU A 226 -18.59 -2.18 1.16
N VAL A 227 -19.05 -0.96 1.46
CA VAL A 227 -19.53 -0.53 2.77
C VAL A 227 -20.40 0.74 2.63
N VAL A 228 -21.24 1.01 3.62
CA VAL A 228 -21.99 2.27 3.75
C VAL A 228 -21.31 3.13 4.82
N MET A 229 -21.02 4.37 4.50
CA MET A 229 -20.41 5.36 5.38
C MET A 229 -21.51 6.29 5.91
N ASN A 230 -21.56 6.49 7.22
CA ASN A 230 -22.60 7.31 7.83
C ASN A 230 -22.26 8.80 7.73
N HIS A 231 -23.28 9.64 7.93
CA HIS A 231 -23.11 11.08 8.07
C HIS A 231 -21.99 11.42 9.05
N ASP A 232 -21.24 12.48 8.75
CA ASP A 232 -20.12 13.00 9.52
C ASP A 232 -18.87 12.14 9.63
N GLU A 233 -18.90 10.90 9.13
CA GLU A 233 -17.71 10.05 9.13
C GLU A 233 -16.65 10.55 8.15
N LYS A 234 -15.39 10.28 8.48
CA LYS A 234 -14.24 10.78 7.73
C LYS A 234 -13.69 9.75 6.77
N VAL A 235 -13.28 10.22 5.60
CA VAL A 235 -12.55 9.45 4.59
C VAL A 235 -11.28 10.19 4.20
N GLN A 236 -10.23 9.47 3.82
CA GLN A 236 -9.01 10.07 3.31
C GLN A 236 -8.94 9.88 1.79
N CYS A 237 -8.87 10.98 1.04
CA CYS A 237 -8.54 10.96 -0.38
C CYS A 237 -7.07 11.34 -0.58
N TYR A 238 -6.37 10.63 -1.47
CA TYR A 238 -4.98 10.93 -1.83
C TYR A 238 -4.84 11.71 -3.15
N GLY A 239 -5.96 12.22 -3.68
CA GLY A 239 -6.01 12.96 -4.94
C GLY A 239 -6.38 12.12 -6.15
N TYR A 240 -6.49 10.79 -6.00
CA TYR A 240 -6.92 9.89 -7.06
C TYR A 240 -8.44 9.88 -7.22
N TYR A 241 -8.91 9.80 -8.46
CA TYR A 241 -10.33 9.76 -8.78
C TYR A 241 -10.57 9.11 -10.15
N ASN A 242 -11.81 8.70 -10.38
CA ASN A 242 -12.34 8.39 -11.71
C ASN A 242 -13.53 9.30 -11.99
N ASP A 243 -13.69 9.73 -13.23
CA ASP A 243 -14.90 10.43 -13.65
C ASP A 243 -15.97 9.42 -14.06
N CYS A 244 -17.21 9.65 -13.64
CA CYS A 244 -18.37 8.94 -14.15
C CYS A 244 -19.47 9.97 -14.38
N ASN A 245 -19.77 10.22 -15.67
CA ASN A 245 -20.78 11.16 -16.13
C ASN A 245 -20.58 12.59 -15.58
N GLY A 246 -19.34 13.09 -15.61
CA GLY A 246 -18.98 14.45 -15.17
C GLY A 246 -18.90 14.62 -13.65
N VAL A 247 -19.02 13.52 -12.90
CA VAL A 247 -18.87 13.51 -11.44
C VAL A 247 -17.58 12.81 -11.09
N LYS A 248 -16.72 13.49 -10.31
CA LYS A 248 -15.54 12.87 -9.75
C LYS A 248 -15.94 11.90 -8.64
N TRP A 249 -15.56 10.64 -8.80
CA TRP A 249 -15.61 9.65 -7.74
C TRP A 249 -14.22 9.55 -7.14
N LEU A 250 -14.10 10.06 -5.91
CA LEU A 250 -12.83 10.09 -5.21
C LEU A 250 -12.46 8.67 -4.78
N TYR A 251 -11.22 8.29 -5.07
CA TYR A 251 -10.61 7.09 -4.52
C TYR A 251 -10.21 7.37 -3.08
N VAL A 252 -10.96 6.81 -2.14
CA VAL A 252 -10.87 7.14 -0.72
C VAL A 252 -10.63 5.90 0.13
N VAL A 253 -10.02 6.14 1.29
CA VAL A 253 -9.89 5.15 2.35
C VAL A 253 -10.86 5.51 3.46
N TYR A 254 -11.73 4.58 3.81
CA TYR A 254 -12.68 4.68 4.92
C TYR A 254 -12.53 3.45 5.80
N LYS A 255 -12.13 3.65 7.07
CA LYS A 255 -11.91 2.55 8.04
C LYS A 255 -11.13 1.37 7.43
N ASN A 256 -10.05 1.68 6.71
CA ASN A 256 -9.17 0.75 5.99
C ASN A 256 -9.75 0.08 4.72
N ILE A 257 -11.00 0.36 4.37
CA ILE A 257 -11.63 -0.08 3.12
C ILE A 257 -11.35 0.95 2.04
N VAL A 258 -10.96 0.48 0.87
CA VAL A 258 -10.68 1.34 -0.27
C VAL A 258 -11.79 1.23 -1.27
N GLY A 259 -12.20 2.36 -1.81
CA GLY A 259 -13.13 2.36 -2.92
C GLY A 259 -13.38 3.76 -3.40
N TYR A 260 -14.44 3.89 -4.15
CA TYR A 260 -14.88 5.10 -4.79
C TYR A 260 -16.11 5.64 -4.07
N ALA A 261 -16.06 6.92 -3.74
CA ALA A 261 -17.20 7.66 -3.23
C ALA A 261 -17.42 8.91 -4.08
N SER A 262 -18.68 9.20 -4.41
CA SER A 262 -19.02 10.37 -5.21
C SER A 262 -18.65 11.65 -4.46
N SER A 263 -17.90 12.55 -5.13
CA SER A 263 -17.49 13.83 -4.54
C SER A 263 -18.67 14.75 -4.19
N LYS A 264 -19.86 14.49 -4.74
CA LYS A 264 -21.08 15.26 -4.41
C LYS A 264 -21.48 15.15 -2.94
N TYR A 265 -21.05 14.09 -2.25
CA TYR A 265 -21.43 13.79 -0.87
C TYR A 265 -20.25 13.83 0.10
N LEU A 266 -19.16 14.48 -0.31
CA LEU A 266 -17.94 14.63 0.46
C LEU A 266 -17.56 16.10 0.54
N SER A 267 -17.49 16.65 1.76
CA SER A 267 -16.94 17.99 2.01
C SER A 267 -15.50 17.85 2.49
N LYS A 268 -14.59 18.59 1.88
CA LYS A 268 -13.21 18.70 2.37
C LYS A 268 -13.16 19.52 3.65
#